data_AF-A0A1Q4Z2K2-F1
#
_entry.id   AF-A0A1Q4Z2K2-F1
#
_cell.length_a   1.000
_cell.length_b   1.000
_cell.length_c   1.000
_cell.angle_alpha   90.00
_cell.angle_beta   90.00
_cell.angle_gamma   90.00
#
_symmetry.space_group_name_H-M   'P 1'
#
loop_
_entity.id
_entity.type
_entity.pdbx_description
1 polymer ?
#
loop_
_entity_poly.entity_id
_entity_poly.type
_entity_poly.pdbx_seq_one_letter_code
_entity_poly.pdbx_strand_id
1 'polypeptide(L)'
;MTVKISHQGVLDAVKNMDAAQQEMKEALAWMEKNFGALRDTLSGQTRTSWEEFQAELAKIKLQLDEQYGVARTTLQRMHSRQIDGDIDGGRGLNGLQGS
;
A
#
# COMPACT_ATOMS: atom_id res chain seq x y z
N MET A 1 -12.96 -14.92 22.05
CA MET A 1 -11.75 -14.11 21.84
C MET A 1 -12.00 -13.16 20.68
N THR A 2 -12.36 -11.91 20.95
CA THR A 2 -12.47 -10.85 19.93
C THR A 2 -11.08 -10.28 19.72
N VAL A 3 -10.49 -10.51 18.55
CA VAL A 3 -9.23 -9.88 18.15
C VAL A 3 -9.54 -8.40 17.95
N LYS A 4 -9.29 -7.58 18.97
CA LYS A 4 -9.34 -6.12 18.85
C LYS A 4 -8.09 -5.69 18.10
N ILE A 5 -8.23 -5.27 16.85
CA ILE A 5 -7.15 -4.51 16.22
C ILE A 5 -7.09 -3.19 16.98
N SER A 6 -5.99 -2.90 17.66
CA SER A 6 -5.87 -1.63 18.36
C SER A 6 -5.81 -0.51 17.31
N HIS A 7 -6.47 0.62 17.57
CA HIS A 7 -6.40 1.81 16.72
C HIS A 7 -4.94 2.15 16.36
N GLN A 8 -4.07 2.08 17.37
CA GLN A 8 -2.63 2.28 17.23
C GLN A 8 -1.98 1.28 16.27
N GLY A 9 -2.34 -0.01 16.34
CA GLY A 9 -1.80 -1.03 15.43
C GLY A 9 -2.17 -0.81 13.97
N VAL A 10 -3.36 -0.25 13.69
CA VAL A 10 -3.75 0.14 12.32
C VAL A 10 -2.93 1.34 11.86
N LEU A 11 -2.77 2.35 12.71
CA LEU A 11 -1.98 3.54 12.39
C LEU A 11 -0.51 3.17 12.13
N ASP A 12 0.06 2.30 12.95
CA ASP A 12 1.43 1.81 12.79
C ASP A 12 1.58 0.98 11.51
N ALA A 13 0.59 0.12 11.19
CA ALA A 13 0.57 -0.62 9.94
C ALA A 13 0.52 0.29 8.71
N VAL A 14 -0.35 1.32 8.71
CA VAL A 14 -0.44 2.30 7.63
C VAL A 14 0.88 3.08 7.49
N LYS A 15 1.47 3.52 8.61
CA LYS A 15 2.75 4.24 8.60
C LYS A 15 3.88 3.39 8.02
N ASN A 16 3.98 2.12 8.42
CA ASN A 16 4.99 1.20 7.90
C ASN A 16 4.77 0.90 6.42
N MET A 17 3.52 0.78 5.99
CA MET A 17 3.18 0.63 4.58
C MET A 17 3.56 1.87 3.77
N ASP A 18 3.22 3.07 4.22
CA ASP A 18 3.57 4.31 3.53
C ASP A 18 5.10 4.46 3.40
N ALA A 19 5.86 4.08 4.43
CA ALA A 19 7.33 4.06 4.38
C ALA A 19 7.86 3.05 3.35
N ALA A 20 7.35 1.81 3.37
CA ALA A 20 7.76 0.77 2.41
C ALA A 20 7.40 1.15 0.96
N GLN A 21 6.24 1.77 0.73
CA GLN A 21 5.85 2.28 -0.59
C GLN A 21 6.83 3.36 -1.06
N GLN A 22 7.22 4.28 -0.17
CA GLN A 22 8.15 5.34 -0.48
C GLN A 22 9.54 4.79 -0.84
N GLU A 23 10.07 3.84 -0.06
CA GLU A 23 11.34 3.16 -0.36
C GLU A 23 11.31 2.45 -1.72
N MET A 24 10.21 1.75 -2.02
CA MET A 24 10.03 1.11 -3.33
C MET A 24 9.96 2.12 -4.47
N LYS A 25 9.26 3.25 -4.29
CA LYS A 25 9.23 4.34 -5.29
C LYS A 25 10.61 4.92 -5.55
N GLU A 26 11.38 5.14 -4.50
CA GLU A 26 12.76 5.64 -4.60
C GLU A 26 13.67 4.64 -5.32
N ALA A 27 13.55 3.35 -5.01
CA ALA A 27 14.30 2.30 -5.71
C ALA A 27 13.94 2.23 -7.21
N LEU A 28 12.65 2.32 -7.56
CA LEU A 28 12.19 2.34 -8.95
C LEU A 28 12.64 3.60 -9.70
N ALA A 29 12.63 4.77 -9.05
CA ALA A 29 13.13 6.02 -9.62
C ALA A 29 14.65 6.00 -9.82
N TRP A 30 15.39 5.43 -8.85
CA TRP A 30 16.83 5.20 -8.99
C TRP A 30 17.12 4.29 -10.18
N MET A 31 16.37 3.19 -10.32
CA MET A 31 16.52 2.26 -11.43
C MET A 31 16.26 2.97 -12.77
N GLU A 32 15.16 3.68 -12.92
CA GLU A 32 14.85 4.45 -14.12
C GLU A 32 15.96 5.46 -14.50
N LYS A 33 16.53 6.16 -13.52
CA LYS A 33 17.62 7.12 -13.74
C LYS A 33 18.90 6.43 -14.24
N ASN A 34 19.30 5.32 -13.60
CA ASN A 34 20.54 4.62 -13.96
C ASN A 34 20.43 3.91 -15.31
N PHE A 35 19.30 3.23 -15.54
CA PHE A 35 19.06 2.56 -16.82
C PHE A 35 18.72 3.56 -17.93
N GLY A 36 18.15 4.72 -17.61
CA GLY A 36 17.95 5.84 -18.54
C GLY A 36 19.22 6.26 -19.27
N ALA A 37 20.34 6.36 -18.54
CA ALA A 37 21.63 6.71 -19.11
C ALA A 37 22.18 5.66 -20.09
N LEU A 38 21.77 4.38 -19.95
CA LEU A 38 22.22 3.32 -20.85
C LEU A 38 21.58 3.42 -22.23
N ARG A 39 20.35 3.95 -22.34
CA ARG A 39 19.58 4.03 -23.59
C ARG A 39 20.40 4.48 -24.80
N ASP A 40 21.15 5.57 -24.66
CA ASP A 40 21.87 6.20 -25.78
C ASP A 40 23.14 5.43 -26.16
N THR A 41 23.58 4.49 -25.32
CA THR A 41 24.71 3.59 -25.59
C THR A 41 24.27 2.26 -26.23
N LEU A 42 22.96 1.96 -26.20
CA LEU A 42 22.40 0.71 -26.68
C LEU A 42 21.95 0.81 -28.15
N SER A 43 22.15 -0.27 -28.90
CA SER A 43 21.69 -0.38 -30.29
C SER A 43 21.13 -1.78 -30.58
N GLY A 44 20.36 -1.90 -31.67
CA GLY A 44 19.77 -3.16 -32.11
C GLY A 44 18.90 -3.82 -31.04
N GLN A 45 19.07 -5.13 -30.86
CA GLN A 45 18.27 -5.94 -29.95
C GLN A 45 18.35 -5.47 -28.49
N THR A 46 19.50 -4.97 -28.04
CA THR A 46 19.67 -4.54 -26.65
C THR A 46 18.88 -3.27 -26.35
N ARG A 47 18.68 -2.39 -27.35
CA ARG A 47 17.79 -1.24 -27.23
C ARG A 47 16.33 -1.67 -27.11
N THR A 48 15.89 -2.62 -27.94
CA THR A 48 14.53 -3.17 -27.86
C THR A 48 14.24 -3.76 -26.48
N SER A 49 15.14 -4.60 -25.95
CA SER A 49 14.97 -5.17 -24.61
C SER A 49 14.99 -4.12 -23.50
N TRP A 50 15.72 -3.01 -23.68
CA TRP A 50 15.68 -1.88 -22.76
C TRP A 50 14.34 -1.12 -22.81
N GLU A 51 13.77 -0.94 -24.00
CA GLU A 51 12.45 -0.32 -24.19
C GLU A 51 11.34 -1.19 -23.56
N GLU A 52 11.43 -2.51 -23.70
CA GLU A 52 10.56 -3.48 -23.03
C GLU A 52 10.67 -3.38 -21.51
N PHE A 53 11.90 -3.36 -20.99
CA PHE A 53 12.16 -3.17 -19.55
C PHE A 53 11.56 -1.86 -19.02
N GLN A 54 11.69 -0.75 -19.75
CA GLN A 54 11.08 0.53 -19.36
C GLN A 54 9.54 0.47 -19.33
N ALA A 55 8.93 -0.23 -20.30
CA ALA A 55 7.49 -0.42 -20.32
C ALA A 55 7.01 -1.29 -19.14
N GLU A 56 7.77 -2.31 -18.76
CA GLU A 56 7.50 -3.13 -17.57
C GLU A 56 7.67 -2.32 -16.29
N LEU A 57 8.74 -1.52 -16.17
CA LEU A 57 8.98 -0.66 -15.03
C LEU A 57 7.82 0.34 -14.81
N ALA A 58 7.30 0.93 -15.89
CA ALA A 58 6.15 1.82 -15.83
C ALA A 58 4.89 1.11 -15.33
N LYS A 59 4.63 -0.14 -15.77
CA LYS A 59 3.52 -0.95 -15.28
C LYS A 59 3.66 -1.28 -13.80
N ILE A 60 4.86 -1.66 -13.36
CA ILE A 60 5.15 -1.98 -11.95
C ILE A 60 4.88 -0.78 -11.05
N LYS A 61 5.29 0.43 -11.46
CA LYS A 61 5.01 1.67 -10.71
C LYS A 61 3.50 1.90 -10.52
N LEU A 62 2.71 1.74 -11.59
CA LEU A 62 1.25 1.90 -11.52
C LEU A 62 0.61 0.85 -10.60
N GLN A 63 1.03 -0.42 -10.73
CA GLN A 63 0.53 -1.51 -9.90
C GLN A 63 0.88 -1.32 -8.42
N LEU A 64 2.09 -0.82 -8.13
CA LEU A 64 2.53 -0.53 -6.77
C LEU A 64 1.59 0.51 -6.13
N ASP A 65 1.29 1.59 -6.83
CA ASP A 65 0.39 2.64 -6.33
C ASP A 65 -1.04 2.12 -6.12
N GLU A 66 -1.56 1.34 -7.05
CA GLU A 66 -2.90 0.76 -6.94
C GLU A 66 -2.99 -0.22 -5.77
N GLN A 67 -2.06 -1.16 -5.64
CA GLN A 67 -2.07 -2.16 -4.58
C GLN A 67 -1.93 -1.54 -3.19
N TYR A 68 -1.04 -0.56 -3.02
CA TYR A 68 -0.92 0.17 -1.77
C TYR A 68 -2.19 0.97 -1.43
N GLY A 69 -2.80 1.62 -2.43
CA GLY A 69 -4.07 2.34 -2.26
C GLY A 69 -5.21 1.41 -1.80
N VAL A 70 -5.33 0.23 -2.40
CA VAL A 70 -6.32 -0.78 -2.03
C VAL A 70 -6.06 -1.31 -0.61
N ALA A 71 -4.82 -1.64 -0.28
CA ALA A 71 -4.46 -2.17 1.02
C ALA A 71 -4.70 -1.14 2.14
N ARG A 72 -4.30 0.12 1.93
CA ARG A 72 -4.57 1.23 2.86
C ARG A 72 -6.07 1.44 3.08
N THR A 73 -6.84 1.48 1.99
CA THR A 73 -8.31 1.64 2.06
C THR A 73 -8.94 0.47 2.81
N THR A 74 -8.47 -0.75 2.58
CA THR A 74 -8.98 -1.96 3.25
C THR A 74 -8.71 -1.90 4.76
N LEU A 75 -7.49 -1.54 5.18
CA LEU A 75 -7.14 -1.36 6.59
C LEU A 75 -8.00 -0.28 7.25
N GLN A 76 -8.20 0.87 6.59
CA GLN A 76 -9.06 1.93 7.10
C GLN A 76 -10.53 1.50 7.25
N ARG A 77 -11.06 0.73 6.28
CA ARG A 77 -12.43 0.18 6.36
C ARG A 77 -12.57 -0.85 7.48
N MET A 78 -11.60 -1.75 7.64
CA MET A 78 -11.59 -2.73 8.74
C MET A 78 -11.60 -2.01 10.08
N HIS A 79 -10.80 -0.96 10.21
CA HIS A 79 -10.73 -0.14 11.41
C HIS A 79 -12.07 0.57 11.71
N SER A 80 -12.70 1.20 10.71
CA SER A 80 -14.01 1.85 10.88
C SER A 80 -15.08 0.88 11.37
N ARG A 81 -15.16 -0.31 10.74
CA ARG A 81 -16.14 -1.35 11.13
C ARG A 81 -15.94 -1.82 12.56
N GLN A 82 -14.70 -1.87 13.05
CA GLN A 82 -14.43 -2.27 14.42
C GLN A 82 -14.90 -1.21 15.42
N ILE A 83 -14.71 0.08 15.12
CA ILE A 83 -15.25 1.18 15.94
C ILE A 83 -16.77 1.13 15.99
N ASP A 84 -17.41 0.98 14.83
CA ASP A 84 -18.88 0.91 14.75
C ASP A 84 -19.43 -0.28 15.56
N GLY A 85 -18.78 -1.46 15.45
CA GLY A 85 -19.14 -2.64 16.23
C GLY A 85 -18.91 -2.49 17.74
N ASP A 86 -17.84 -1.81 18.16
CA ASP A 86 -17.58 -1.52 19.57
C ASP A 86 -18.63 -0.54 20.14
N ILE A 87 -19.10 0.45 19.36
CA ILE A 87 -20.15 1.40 19.76
C ILE A 87 -21.51 0.69 19.90
N ASP A 88 -21.90 -0.11 18.91
CA ASP A 88 -23.18 -0.83 18.95
C ASP A 88 -23.22 -1.90 20.05
N GLY A 89 -22.12 -2.64 20.22
CA GLY A 89 -21.99 -3.60 21.32
C GLY A 89 -22.04 -2.94 22.71
N GLY A 90 -21.41 -1.78 22.86
CA GLY A 90 -21.44 -1.00 24.11
C GLY A 90 -22.82 -0.46 24.46
N ARG A 91 -23.64 -0.08 23.47
CA ARG A 91 -25.04 0.34 23.68
C ARG A 91 -25.95 -0.83 24.05
N GLY A 92 -25.78 -1.98 23.39
CA GLY A 92 -26.58 -3.19 23.68
C GLY A 92 -26.35 -3.74 25.09
N LEU A 93 -25.12 -3.70 25.60
CA LEU A 93 -24.80 -4.16 26.95
C LEU A 93 -25.32 -3.21 28.04
N ASN A 94 -25.29 -1.89 27.82
CA ASN A 94 -25.87 -0.92 28.76
C ASN A 94 -27.40 -1.00 28.82
N GLY A 95 -28.08 -1.37 27.72
CA GLY A 95 -29.53 -1.60 27.73
C GLY A 95 -29.95 -2.85 28.51
N LEU A 96 -29.12 -3.89 28.53
CA LEU A 96 -29.40 -5.15 29.24
C LEU A 96 -29.04 -5.12 30.73
N GLN A 97 -28.19 -4.17 31.17
CA GLN A 97 -27.77 -4.05 32.57
C GLN A 97 -28.60 -3.01 33.37
N GLY A 98 -29.47 -2.26 32.69
CA GLY A 98 -30.38 -1.28 33.27
C GLY A 98 -31.87 -1.69 33.26
N SER A 99 -32.19 -2.95 32.95
CA SER A 99 -33.57 -3.50 32.97
C SER A 99 -33.76 -4.49 34.12
#